data_AF-A0A8J3U3U4-F1
#
_entry.id   AF-A0A8J3U3U4-F1
#
_cell.length_a   1.000
_cell.length_b   1.000
_cell.length_c   1.000
_cell.angle_alpha   90.00
_cell.angle_beta   90.00
_cell.angle_gamma   90.00
#
_symmetry.space_group_name_H-M   'P 1'
#
loop_
_entity.id
_entity.type
_entity.pdbx_description
1 polymer ?
#
loop_
_entity_poly.entity_id
_entity_poly.type
_entity_poly.pdbx_seq_one_letter_code
_entity_poly.pdbx_strand_id
1 'polypeptide(L)'
;MSAHVANLRLVGHSYGGMVITGVADRVPGRVAALVYLDAMVPGDGDSCWNLVSERERQWYTDVVETGYAVRPLPFFDPRATPHPIASLLEPLRLTRDPARVRRRVYAYAAGWDGESPFTNVYERLREDPAWATYALDGGHNLMREPRRTC
;
A
#
# COMPACT_ATOMS: atom_id res chain seq x y z
N MET A 1 14.77 -25.69 16.59
CA MET A 1 13.31 -25.46 16.73
C MET A 1 12.98 -24.17 16.01
N SER A 2 12.34 -24.24 14.84
CA SER A 2 11.95 -23.03 14.09
C SER A 2 10.73 -22.43 14.79
N ALA A 3 10.86 -21.24 15.38
CA ALA A 3 9.72 -20.52 15.93
C ALA A 3 8.75 -20.20 14.79
N HIS A 4 7.60 -20.89 14.74
CA HIS A 4 6.54 -20.53 13.81
C HIS A 4 5.84 -19.28 14.35
N VAL A 5 6.11 -18.12 13.75
CA VAL A 5 5.43 -16.87 14.11
C VAL A 5 3.97 -16.96 13.64
N ALA A 6 3.05 -16.86 14.59
CA ALA A 6 1.61 -16.74 14.38
C ALA A 6 1.12 -15.37 14.89
N ASN A 7 -0.09 -14.96 14.50
CA ASN A 7 -0.70 -13.66 14.87
C ASN A 7 0.03 -12.42 14.36
N LEU A 8 0.56 -12.50 13.13
CA LEU A 8 1.20 -11.39 12.45
C LEU A 8 0.23 -10.23 12.22
N ARG A 9 0.71 -9.00 12.44
CA ARG A 9 0.05 -7.77 12.02
C ARG A 9 0.92 -7.16 10.94
N LEU A 10 0.42 -7.18 9.71
CA LEU A 10 1.17 -6.66 8.58
C LEU A 10 0.74 -5.23 8.31
N VAL A 11 1.71 -4.32 8.24
CA VAL A 11 1.49 -2.92 7.89
C VAL A 11 2.13 -2.67 6.54
N GLY A 12 1.33 -2.27 5.56
CA GLY A 12 1.76 -1.97 4.20
C GLY A 12 1.52 -0.50 3.92
N HIS A 13 2.59 0.24 3.63
CA HIS A 13 2.52 1.65 3.23
C HIS A 13 2.61 1.77 1.72
N SER A 14 1.78 2.59 1.08
CA SER A 14 1.83 2.82 -0.37
C SER A 14 1.75 1.50 -1.17
N TYR A 15 2.72 1.22 -2.05
CA TYR A 15 2.90 -0.06 -2.73
C TYR A 15 2.97 -1.26 -1.78
N GLY A 16 3.41 -1.08 -0.53
CA GLY A 16 3.44 -2.11 0.50
C GLY A 16 2.08 -2.75 0.76
N GLY A 17 0.97 -2.08 0.41
CA GLY A 17 -0.36 -2.67 0.36
C GLY A 17 -0.44 -3.90 -0.58
N MET A 18 0.20 -3.85 -1.75
CA MET A 18 0.34 -4.99 -2.67
C MET A 18 1.05 -6.16 -1.98
N VAL A 19 2.14 -5.85 -1.29
CA VAL A 19 3.00 -6.84 -0.64
C VAL A 19 2.27 -7.54 0.49
N ILE A 20 1.64 -6.80 1.42
CA ILE A 20 0.98 -7.41 2.58
C ILE A 20 -0.23 -8.26 2.18
N THR A 21 -0.94 -7.88 1.10
CA THR A 21 -2.03 -8.70 0.54
C THR A 21 -1.49 -10.01 -0.02
N GLY A 22 -0.42 -9.96 -0.81
CA GLY A 22 0.22 -11.15 -1.35
C GLY A 22 0.82 -12.06 -0.27
N VAL A 23 1.39 -11.49 0.79
CA VAL A 23 1.87 -12.25 1.96
C VAL A 23 0.70 -12.90 2.68
N ALA A 24 -0.36 -12.16 2.97
CA ALA A 24 -1.54 -12.71 3.61
C ALA A 24 -2.07 -13.91 2.84
N ASP A 25 -2.19 -13.84 1.50
CA ASP A 25 -2.59 -14.97 0.65
C ASP A 25 -1.71 -16.22 0.83
N ARG A 26 -0.39 -16.03 0.83
CA ARG A 26 0.62 -17.12 0.85
C ARG A 26 0.80 -17.78 2.22
N VAL A 27 0.51 -17.07 3.31
CA VAL A 27 0.62 -17.59 4.69
C VAL A 27 -0.72 -17.58 5.44
N PRO A 28 -1.73 -18.34 4.97
CA PRO A 28 -3.04 -18.38 5.62
C PRO A 28 -2.94 -18.82 7.08
N GLY A 29 -3.80 -18.27 7.93
CA GLY A 29 -3.86 -18.60 9.36
C GLY A 29 -2.75 -17.96 10.22
N ARG A 30 -1.75 -17.28 9.62
CA ARG A 30 -0.69 -16.58 10.36
C ARG A 30 -0.93 -15.09 10.52
N VAL A 31 -1.72 -14.48 9.65
CA VAL A 31 -2.00 -13.03 9.66
C VAL A 31 -3.29 -12.76 10.43
N ALA A 32 -3.17 -12.06 11.56
CA ALA A 32 -4.29 -11.65 12.40
C ALA A 32 -4.87 -10.29 11.98
N ALA A 33 -4.08 -9.42 11.35
CA ALA A 33 -4.54 -8.14 10.85
C ALA A 33 -3.73 -7.64 9.64
N LEU A 34 -4.43 -6.92 8.75
CA LEU A 34 -3.85 -6.14 7.67
C LEU A 34 -4.11 -4.66 7.95
N VAL A 35 -3.05 -3.86 7.94
CA VAL A 35 -3.11 -2.41 8.10
C VAL A 35 -2.52 -1.78 6.84
N TYR A 36 -3.37 -1.09 6.10
CA TYR A 36 -3.00 -0.35 4.90
C TYR A 36 -2.80 1.10 5.32
N LEU A 37 -1.56 1.57 5.31
CA LEU A 37 -1.19 2.93 5.66
C LEU A 37 -1.05 3.73 4.36
N ASP A 38 -2.08 4.50 4.02
CA ASP A 38 -2.13 5.31 2.80
C ASP A 38 -1.63 4.52 1.57
N ALA A 39 -2.34 3.43 1.27
CA ALA A 39 -1.79 2.30 0.54
C ALA A 39 -2.75 1.75 -0.51
N MET A 40 -2.19 0.99 -1.45
CA MET A 40 -2.98 0.23 -2.40
C MET A 40 -3.73 -0.91 -1.71
N VAL A 41 -4.96 -1.18 -2.13
CA VAL A 41 -5.76 -2.32 -1.64
C VAL A 41 -6.18 -3.16 -2.86
N PRO A 42 -5.32 -4.08 -3.33
CA PRO A 42 -5.56 -4.84 -4.55
C PRO A 42 -6.57 -5.99 -4.37
N GLY A 43 -7.27 -6.32 -5.45
CA GLY A 43 -7.89 -7.61 -5.69
C GLY A 43 -6.97 -8.57 -6.47
N ASP A 44 -7.52 -9.73 -6.84
CA ASP A 44 -6.82 -10.66 -7.74
C ASP A 44 -6.69 -10.06 -9.14
N GLY A 45 -5.50 -10.17 -9.73
CA GLY A 45 -5.21 -9.64 -11.06
C GLY A 45 -4.85 -8.15 -11.09
N ASP A 46 -4.93 -7.44 -9.97
CA ASP A 46 -4.51 -6.04 -9.89
C ASP A 46 -2.99 -5.91 -9.82
N SER A 47 -2.47 -4.87 -10.47
CA SER A 47 -1.08 -4.42 -10.34
C SER A 47 -1.06 -3.00 -9.78
N CYS A 48 0.10 -2.53 -9.32
CA CYS A 48 0.23 -1.12 -8.96
C CYS A 48 -0.17 -0.23 -10.14
N TRP A 49 0.21 -0.62 -11.36
CA TRP A 49 -0.03 0.14 -12.58
C TRP A 49 -1.52 0.32 -12.94
N ASN A 50 -2.34 -0.71 -12.79
CA ASN A 50 -3.76 -0.61 -13.12
C ASN A 50 -4.59 0.05 -12.01
N LEU A 51 -4.12 0.03 -10.76
CA LEU A 51 -4.78 0.64 -9.60
C LEU A 51 -4.61 2.15 -9.52
N VAL A 52 -3.59 2.70 -10.17
CA VAL A 52 -3.33 4.14 -10.17
C VAL A 52 -3.94 4.84 -11.38
N SER A 53 -4.22 6.13 -11.22
CA SER A 53 -4.66 7.00 -12.31
C SER A 53 -3.57 7.19 -13.37
N GLU A 54 -3.95 7.61 -14.58
CA GLU A 54 -2.97 7.93 -15.63
C GLU A 54 -1.96 9.01 -15.19
N ARG A 55 -2.42 9.97 -14.38
CA ARG A 55 -1.55 11.01 -13.80
C ARG A 55 -0.52 10.39 -12.85
N GLU A 56 -0.95 9.50 -11.96
CA GLU A 56 -0.05 8.81 -11.02
C GLU A 56 0.91 7.85 -11.71
N ARG A 57 0.57 7.27 -12.87
CA ARG A 57 1.51 6.44 -13.64
C ARG A 57 2.77 7.20 -14.03
N GLN A 58 2.71 8.52 -14.17
CA GLN A 58 3.88 9.35 -14.46
C GLN A 58 4.95 9.27 -13.36
N TRP A 59 4.58 8.93 -12.13
CA TRP A 59 5.53 8.65 -11.05
C TRP A 59 6.40 7.42 -11.35
N TYR A 60 5.94 6.52 -12.21
CA TYR A 60 6.61 5.27 -12.53
C TYR A 60 7.31 5.28 -13.89
N THR A 61 7.28 6.42 -14.61
CA THR A 61 7.91 6.53 -15.94
C THR A 61 9.35 7.06 -15.88
N ASP A 62 9.78 7.67 -14.77
CA ASP A 62 11.18 8.06 -14.58
C ASP A 62 12.01 6.83 -14.16
N VAL A 63 12.66 6.21 -15.14
CA VAL A 63 13.44 4.98 -14.96
C VAL A 63 14.94 5.25 -15.00
N VAL A 64 15.69 4.37 -14.35
CA VAL A 64 17.15 4.32 -14.50
C VAL A 64 17.53 4.03 -15.95
N GLU A 65 18.79 4.27 -16.30
CA GLU A 65 19.32 4.22 -17.67
C GLU A 65 19.04 2.88 -18.37
N THR A 66 19.08 1.79 -17.61
CA THR A 66 18.81 0.42 -18.07
C THR A 66 17.33 0.06 -18.16
N GLY A 67 16.43 0.93 -17.70
CA GLY A 67 14.97 0.74 -17.75
C GLY A 67 14.37 -0.26 -16.76
N TYR A 68 15.16 -1.01 -15.99
CA TYR A 68 14.63 -2.07 -15.10
C TYR A 68 13.98 -1.56 -13.80
N ALA A 69 14.23 -0.30 -13.42
CA ALA A 69 13.76 0.25 -12.15
C ALA A 69 13.36 1.73 -12.27
N VAL A 70 12.32 2.10 -11.54
CA VAL A 70 11.88 3.48 -11.34
C VAL A 70 12.78 4.15 -10.32
N ARG A 71 13.17 5.41 -10.55
CA ARG A 71 13.94 6.19 -9.57
C ARG A 71 13.09 6.50 -8.34
N PRO A 72 13.71 6.69 -7.15
CA PRO A 72 12.98 7.12 -5.97
C PRO A 72 12.24 8.44 -6.23
N LEU A 73 10.98 8.49 -5.80
CA LEU A 73 10.21 9.73 -5.84
C LEU A 73 10.83 10.79 -4.91
N PRO A 74 10.78 12.08 -5.29
CA PRO A 74 11.50 13.15 -4.59
C PRO A 74 11.06 13.36 -3.14
N PHE A 75 9.86 12.88 -2.77
CA PHE A 75 9.33 12.97 -1.41
C PHE A 75 9.66 11.74 -0.54
N PHE A 76 10.40 10.75 -1.03
CA PHE A 76 10.85 9.61 -0.20
C PHE A 76 12.16 9.90 0.54
N ASP A 77 12.53 8.97 1.44
CA ASP A 77 13.82 9.05 2.15
C ASP A 77 15.00 9.13 1.15
N PRO A 78 16.02 9.97 1.41
CA PRO A 78 17.21 10.05 0.55
C PRO A 78 17.99 8.73 0.34
N ARG A 79 17.80 7.75 1.23
CA ARG A 79 18.36 6.39 1.16
C ARG A 79 17.50 5.44 0.33
N ALA A 80 16.34 5.88 -0.18
CA ALA A 80 15.55 5.09 -1.10
C ALA A 80 16.38 4.77 -2.35
N THR A 81 16.27 3.55 -2.83
CA THR A 81 16.96 3.05 -4.02
C THR A 81 15.96 2.82 -5.14
N PRO A 82 16.41 2.73 -6.41
CA PRO A 82 15.52 2.42 -7.51
C PRO A 82 14.66 1.17 -7.24
N HIS A 83 13.36 1.26 -7.56
CA HIS A 83 12.39 0.19 -7.34
C HIS A 83 12.13 -0.56 -8.66
N PRO A 84 12.20 -1.91 -8.70
CA PRO A 84 11.99 -2.65 -9.95
C PRO A 84 10.65 -2.33 -10.61
N ILE A 85 10.65 -1.87 -11.87
CA ILE A 85 9.42 -1.48 -12.56
C ILE A 85 8.50 -2.69 -12.78
N ALA A 86 9.09 -3.89 -12.96
CA ALA A 86 8.34 -5.13 -13.07
C ALA A 86 7.41 -5.36 -11.87
N SER A 87 7.84 -5.03 -10.65
CA SER A 87 7.01 -5.15 -9.43
C SER A 87 5.77 -4.26 -9.44
N LEU A 88 5.82 -3.15 -10.20
CA LEU A 88 4.70 -2.22 -10.35
C LEU A 88 3.73 -2.67 -11.46
N LEU A 89 4.26 -3.31 -12.50
CA LEU A 89 3.50 -3.77 -13.65
C LEU A 89 2.88 -5.16 -13.45
N GLU A 90 3.53 -6.01 -12.66
CA GLU A 90 3.13 -7.40 -12.45
C GLU A 90 1.77 -7.50 -11.72
N PRO A 91 0.79 -8.20 -12.31
CA PRO A 91 -0.47 -8.51 -11.64
C PRO A 91 -0.27 -9.42 -10.43
N LEU A 92 -0.84 -9.02 -9.29
CA LEU A 92 -0.89 -9.84 -8.09
C LEU A 92 -1.86 -11.00 -8.30
N ARG A 93 -1.34 -12.24 -8.27
CA ARG A 93 -2.16 -13.46 -8.31
C ARG A 93 -2.49 -13.91 -6.89
N LEU A 94 -3.76 -13.87 -6.55
CA LEU A 94 -4.30 -14.29 -5.26
C LEU A 94 -5.05 -15.61 -5.42
N THR A 95 -4.74 -16.57 -4.57
CA THR A 95 -5.41 -17.88 -4.57
C THR A 95 -6.54 -17.98 -3.55
N ARG A 96 -6.64 -16.99 -2.65
CA ARG A 96 -7.61 -16.91 -1.57
C ARG A 96 -8.12 -15.48 -1.45
N ASP A 97 -9.34 -15.36 -0.97
CA ASP A 97 -9.94 -14.07 -0.64
C ASP A 97 -9.16 -13.40 0.52
N PRO A 98 -8.64 -12.16 0.34
CA PRO A 98 -8.08 -11.36 1.42
C PRO A 98 -9.08 -11.04 2.54
N ALA A 99 -10.38 -11.03 2.25
CA ALA A 99 -11.44 -10.74 3.22
C ALA A 99 -11.55 -11.77 4.36
N ARG A 100 -10.89 -12.92 4.23
CA ARG A 100 -10.76 -13.90 5.32
C ARG A 100 -9.99 -13.34 6.53
N VAL A 101 -9.11 -12.36 6.33
CA VAL A 101 -8.47 -11.65 7.45
C VAL A 101 -9.49 -10.69 8.03
N ARG A 102 -10.07 -11.05 9.19
CA ARG A 102 -11.22 -10.30 9.75
C ARG A 102 -10.88 -8.87 10.14
N ARG A 103 -9.64 -8.62 10.60
CA ARG A 103 -9.22 -7.28 11.00
C ARG A 103 -8.48 -6.60 9.86
N ARG A 104 -9.19 -5.75 9.13
CA ARG A 104 -8.64 -4.91 8.06
C ARG A 104 -8.78 -3.45 8.45
N VAL A 105 -7.67 -2.73 8.43
CA VAL A 105 -7.57 -1.33 8.82
C VAL A 105 -7.04 -0.53 7.64
N TYR A 106 -7.65 0.61 7.37
CA TYR A 106 -7.15 1.61 6.43
C TYR A 106 -6.83 2.90 7.18
N ALA A 107 -5.60 3.37 7.13
CA ALA A 107 -5.15 4.63 7.71
C ALA A 107 -4.79 5.59 6.58
N TYR A 108 -5.68 6.52 6.27
CA TYR A 108 -5.57 7.49 5.19
C TYR A 108 -4.75 8.71 5.60
N ALA A 109 -3.85 9.18 4.73
CA ALA A 109 -3.16 10.45 4.93
C ALA A 109 -4.06 11.60 4.42
N ALA A 110 -4.58 12.43 5.32
CA ALA A 110 -5.48 13.52 4.95
C ALA A 110 -4.75 14.82 4.56
N GLY A 111 -3.43 14.89 4.79
CA GLY A 111 -2.60 16.08 4.59
C GLY A 111 -1.75 16.06 3.32
N TRP A 112 -2.21 15.39 2.25
CA TRP A 112 -1.54 15.45 0.95
C TRP A 112 -1.49 16.89 0.40
N ASP A 113 -0.38 17.24 -0.23
CA ASP A 113 -0.28 18.48 -0.99
C ASP A 113 -0.97 18.27 -2.34
N GLY A 114 -2.25 18.66 -2.42
CA GLY A 114 -3.11 18.46 -3.57
C GLY A 114 -4.02 17.22 -3.43
N GLU A 115 -4.45 16.68 -4.56
CA GLU A 115 -5.36 15.53 -4.59
C GLU A 115 -4.60 14.24 -4.27
N SER A 116 -4.99 13.56 -3.18
CA SER A 116 -4.41 12.27 -2.83
C SER A 116 -4.80 11.19 -3.84
N PRO A 117 -3.86 10.34 -4.29
CA PRO A 117 -4.16 9.18 -5.12
C PRO A 117 -5.00 8.12 -4.37
N PHE A 118 -5.12 8.26 -3.05
CA PHE A 118 -5.77 7.29 -2.18
C PHE A 118 -7.15 7.73 -1.67
N THR A 119 -7.62 8.93 -2.04
CA THR A 119 -8.95 9.44 -1.63
C THR A 119 -10.06 8.47 -2.01
N ASN A 120 -10.11 8.02 -3.26
CA ASN A 120 -11.14 7.10 -3.75
C ASN A 120 -11.12 5.76 -3.01
N VAL A 121 -9.93 5.28 -2.64
CA VAL A 121 -9.79 4.05 -1.84
C VAL A 121 -10.35 4.26 -0.44
N TYR A 122 -9.97 5.37 0.22
CA TYR A 122 -10.47 5.70 1.54
C TYR A 122 -12.00 5.87 1.57
N GLU A 123 -12.56 6.61 0.63
CA GLU A 123 -14.00 6.85 0.55
C GLU A 123 -14.80 5.56 0.32
N ARG A 124 -14.32 4.69 -0.58
CA ARG A 124 -14.94 3.37 -0.78
C ARG A 124 -14.89 2.54 0.49
N LEU A 125 -13.74 2.51 1.18
CA LEU A 125 -13.54 1.64 2.33
C LEU A 125 -14.23 2.16 3.60
N ARG A 126 -14.45 3.47 3.75
CA ARG A 126 -15.16 4.01 4.93
C ARG A 126 -16.64 3.62 4.95
N GLU A 127 -17.20 3.31 3.78
CA GLU A 127 -18.58 2.84 3.64
C GLU A 127 -18.70 1.30 3.77
N ASP A 128 -17.57 0.58 3.82
CA ASP A 128 -17.56 -0.88 4.02
C ASP A 128 -17.44 -1.21 5.52
N PRO A 129 -18.49 -1.77 6.16
CA PRO A 129 -18.48 -2.09 7.59
C PRO A 129 -17.46 -3.18 7.96
N ALA A 130 -16.88 -3.88 6.98
CA ALA A 130 -15.84 -4.86 7.19
C ALA A 130 -14.43 -4.24 7.35
N TRP A 131 -14.32 -2.91 7.31
CA TRP A 131 -13.09 -2.14 7.50
C TRP A 131 -13.19 -1.17 8.67
N ALA A 132 -12.06 -1.01 9.38
CA ALA A 132 -11.87 0.13 10.25
C ALA A 132 -11.04 1.19 9.51
N THR A 133 -11.58 2.38 9.32
CA THR A 133 -10.91 3.46 8.60
C THR A 133 -10.56 4.63 9.51
N TYR A 134 -9.39 5.21 9.32
CA TYR A 134 -8.91 6.37 10.07
C TYR A 134 -8.34 7.40 9.10
N ALA A 135 -8.78 8.66 9.18
CA ALA A 135 -8.10 9.77 8.53
C ALA A 135 -7.08 10.36 9.53
N LEU A 136 -5.82 10.45 9.10
CA LEU A 136 -4.71 10.93 9.90
C LEU A 136 -4.22 12.26 9.33
N ASP A 137 -3.98 13.22 10.22
CA ASP A 137 -3.44 14.52 9.83
C ASP A 137 -1.93 14.42 9.56
N GLY A 138 -1.59 14.37 8.28
CA GLY A 138 -0.22 14.24 7.76
C GLY A 138 -0.23 13.85 6.28
N GLY A 139 0.88 14.09 5.59
CA GLY A 139 1.10 13.69 4.20
C GLY A 139 1.45 12.22 4.06
N HIS A 140 1.76 11.80 2.82
CA HIS A 140 1.94 10.38 2.47
C HIS A 140 2.94 9.65 3.37
N ASN A 141 4.00 10.34 3.83
CA ASN A 141 5.03 9.75 4.69
C ASN A 141 4.66 9.85 6.18
N LEU A 142 3.46 9.40 6.55
CA LEU A 142 2.89 9.45 7.92
C LEU A 142 3.82 8.93 9.02
N MET A 143 4.79 8.06 8.71
CA MET A 143 5.76 7.53 9.67
C MET A 143 6.87 8.53 10.07
N ARG A 144 6.99 9.64 9.34
CA ARG A 144 8.08 10.62 9.47
C ARG A 144 7.59 12.02 9.74
N GLU A 145 6.44 12.34 9.18
CA GLU A 145 5.88 13.67 9.29
C GLU A 145 5.32 13.87 10.70
N PRO A 146 5.64 15.01 11.35
CA PRO A 146 4.96 15.36 12.59
C PRO A 146 3.46 15.50 12.28
N ARG A 147 2.62 15.13 13.26
CA ARG A 147 1.20 15.48 13.16
C ARG A 147 1.11 16.98 12.93
N ARG A 148 0.44 17.40 11.86
CA ARG A 148 0.09 18.82 11.74
C ARG A 148 -0.84 19.10 12.92
N THR A 149 -0.42 19.96 13.83
CA THR A 149 -1.27 20.39 14.94
C THR A 149 -2.23 21.43 14.40
N CYS A 150 -3.53 21.23 14.58
CA CYS A 150 -4.54 22.28 14.44
C CYS A 150 -4.23 23.49 15.31
#